data_AF-A0A7V0T518-F1
#
_entry.id   AF-A0A7V0T518-F1
#
_cell.length_a   1.000
_cell.length_b   1.000
_cell.length_c   1.000
_cell.angle_alpha   90.00
_cell.angle_beta   90.00
_cell.angle_gamma   90.00
#
_symmetry.space_group_name_H-M   'P 1'
#
loop_
_entity.id
_entity.type
_entity.pdbx_description
1 polymer ?
#
loop_
_entity_poly.entity_id
_entity_poly.type
_entity_poly.pdbx_seq_one_letter_code
_entity_poly.pdbx_strand_id
1 'polypeptide(L)'
;MIPSILLVALFISALVTIHEFGHLLVAKLSGIPVEVFSVGFGPTLVKKTWRGTEYRLSLVPLGGYIKMTGENEPAAGPATDQPATPPGTGFNDKPLPVKAAVIAAGPVSNLLLGFVLLSVMFGIFGMRYIAPVVEPAPDSPAAEAGLRSGDLILAAGGDTVPDFATFEDRLARAAGGRLDLAVRRDGARIELSVPVPPDTWYTRTRIRPVVGHVQPGSPADSAGLQVDDSIISANGKALESWHDLVQATRTSPGRPIELTILREDSPLVLSAVPKAVRDDRTGEKVGQLGVSARTTTHDIEARVPPVVGQARSGG
;
A
#
# COMPACT_ATOMS: atom_id res chain seq x y z
N MET A 1 6.26 -28.50 10.98
CA MET A 1 6.45 -28.61 9.52
C MET A 1 5.30 -29.36 8.85
N ILE A 2 5.01 -30.62 9.22
CA ILE A 2 3.91 -31.40 8.61
C ILE A 2 2.53 -30.71 8.69
N PRO A 3 2.11 -30.14 9.84
CA PRO A 3 0.79 -29.46 9.91
C PRO A 3 0.67 -28.26 8.97
N SER A 4 1.74 -27.49 8.82
CA SER A 4 1.80 -26.34 7.92
C SER A 4 1.69 -26.77 6.45
N ILE A 5 2.35 -27.87 6.07
CA ILE A 5 2.27 -28.42 4.71
C ILE A 5 0.84 -28.89 4.40
N LEU A 6 0.20 -29.60 5.34
CA LEU A 6 -1.19 -30.04 5.17
C LEU A 6 -2.15 -28.85 5.03
N LEU A 7 -1.94 -27.78 5.82
CA LEU A 7 -2.74 -26.56 5.74
C LEU A 7 -2.57 -25.85 4.39
N VAL A 8 -1.32 -25.73 3.91
CA VAL A 8 -1.03 -25.14 2.60
C VAL A 8 -1.66 -25.98 1.48
N ALA A 9 -1.53 -27.31 1.53
CA ALA A 9 -2.16 -28.20 0.56
C ALA A 9 -3.68 -28.05 0.55
N LEU A 10 -4.32 -27.98 1.73
CA LEU A 10 -5.75 -27.74 1.86
C LEU A 10 -6.16 -26.38 1.27
N PHE A 11 -5.38 -25.33 1.55
CA PHE A 11 -5.66 -23.99 1.04
C PHE A 11 -5.54 -23.92 -0.49
N ILE A 12 -4.48 -24.51 -1.06
CA ILE A 12 -4.32 -24.62 -2.51
C ILE A 12 -5.46 -25.44 -3.12
N SER A 13 -5.85 -26.56 -2.48
CA SER A 13 -7.01 -27.36 -2.90
C SER A 13 -8.26 -26.50 -3.04
N ALA A 14 -8.56 -25.70 -2.00
CA ALA A 14 -9.75 -24.87 -1.97
C ALA A 14 -9.70 -23.78 -3.04
N LEU A 15 -8.56 -23.09 -3.18
CA LEU A 15 -8.36 -22.05 -4.20
C LEU A 15 -8.56 -22.58 -5.62
N VAL A 16 -7.93 -23.71 -5.96
CA VAL A 16 -8.06 -24.30 -7.29
C VAL A 16 -9.48 -24.83 -7.49
N THR A 17 -10.10 -25.48 -6.49
CA THR A 17 -11.47 -25.98 -6.62
C THR A 17 -12.47 -24.86 -6.91
N ILE A 18 -12.33 -23.72 -6.24
CA ILE A 18 -13.18 -22.56 -6.50
C ILE A 18 -12.90 -21.96 -7.88
N HIS A 19 -11.64 -21.90 -8.30
CA HIS A 19 -11.24 -21.51 -9.66
C HIS A 19 -11.94 -22.38 -10.72
N GLU A 20 -11.82 -23.70 -10.61
CA GLU A 20 -12.47 -24.67 -11.51
C GLU A 20 -14.00 -24.54 -11.47
N PHE A 21 -14.57 -24.27 -10.29
CA PHE A 21 -16.00 -24.06 -10.13
C PHE A 21 -16.47 -22.80 -10.88
N GLY A 22 -15.64 -21.74 -10.92
CA GLY A 22 -15.89 -20.55 -11.72
C GLY A 22 -16.08 -20.89 -13.20
N HIS A 23 -15.14 -21.65 -13.78
CA HIS A 23 -15.25 -22.14 -15.15
C HIS A 23 -16.52 -22.98 -15.37
N LEU A 24 -16.78 -23.93 -14.47
CA LEU A 24 -17.96 -24.80 -14.53
C LEU A 24 -19.26 -24.01 -14.56
N LEU A 25 -19.40 -23.03 -13.65
CA LEU A 25 -20.61 -22.23 -13.51
C LEU A 25 -20.91 -21.46 -14.79
N VAL A 26 -19.93 -20.74 -15.33
CA VAL A 26 -20.11 -19.94 -16.54
C VAL A 26 -20.28 -20.82 -17.78
N ALA A 27 -19.59 -21.96 -17.86
CA ALA A 27 -19.78 -22.93 -18.94
C ALA A 27 -21.21 -23.48 -18.97
N LYS A 28 -21.74 -23.91 -17.81
CA LYS A 28 -23.12 -24.40 -17.68
C LYS A 28 -24.16 -23.33 -18.00
N LEU A 29 -23.97 -22.10 -17.51
CA LEU A 29 -24.86 -20.98 -17.82
C LEU A 29 -24.84 -20.60 -19.31
N SER A 30 -23.72 -20.82 -19.99
CA SER A 30 -23.55 -20.59 -21.43
C SER A 30 -24.01 -21.76 -22.30
N GLY A 31 -24.60 -22.80 -21.70
CA GLY A 31 -25.06 -24.00 -22.40
C GLY A 31 -23.92 -24.80 -23.04
N ILE A 32 -22.73 -24.81 -22.41
CA ILE A 32 -21.61 -25.66 -22.78
C ILE A 32 -21.72 -26.95 -21.95
N PRO A 33 -21.84 -28.13 -22.58
CA PRO A 33 -21.78 -29.39 -21.86
C PRO A 33 -20.42 -29.58 -21.18
N VAL A 34 -20.47 -29.98 -19.91
CA VAL A 34 -19.28 -30.27 -19.11
C VAL A 34 -19.35 -31.72 -18.71
N GLU A 35 -18.34 -32.49 -19.08
CA GLU A 35 -18.30 -33.95 -18.91
C GLU A 35 -17.86 -34.31 -17.49
N VAL A 36 -16.80 -33.66 -17.00
CA VAL A 36 -16.18 -33.96 -15.71
C VAL A 36 -15.89 -32.66 -14.96
N PHE A 37 -16.16 -32.67 -13.67
CA PHE A 37 -15.63 -31.72 -12.70
C PHE A 37 -15.00 -32.50 -11.56
N SER A 38 -13.69 -32.37 -11.38
CA SER A 38 -12.94 -33.10 -10.36
C SER A 38 -12.37 -32.16 -9.31
N VAL A 39 -12.63 -32.48 -8.04
CA VAL A 39 -11.90 -31.94 -6.90
C VAL A 39 -10.77 -32.92 -6.58
N GLY A 40 -9.53 -32.46 -6.73
CA GLY A 40 -8.33 -33.26 -6.60
C GLY A 40 -7.99 -34.08 -7.86
N PHE A 41 -6.88 -34.80 -7.75
CA PHE A 41 -6.31 -35.64 -8.80
C PHE A 41 -6.17 -37.11 -8.37
N GLY A 42 -5.92 -37.98 -9.34
CA GLY A 42 -5.64 -39.41 -9.12
C GLY A 42 -6.90 -40.26 -8.94
N PRO A 43 -6.82 -41.38 -8.18
CA PRO A 43 -7.93 -42.27 -7.98
C PRO A 43 -9.15 -41.55 -7.39
N THR A 44 -10.30 -41.75 -8.03
CA THR A 44 -11.56 -41.16 -7.58
C THR A 44 -12.07 -41.92 -6.36
N LEU A 45 -12.23 -41.21 -5.23
CA LEU A 45 -12.79 -41.74 -4.00
C LEU A 45 -14.31 -41.85 -4.10
N VAL A 46 -14.94 -40.79 -4.60
CA VAL A 46 -16.39 -40.69 -4.76
C VAL A 46 -16.69 -40.01 -6.09
N LYS A 47 -17.65 -40.55 -6.84
CA LYS A 47 -18.17 -39.93 -8.06
C LYS A 47 -19.69 -39.92 -8.09
N LYS A 48 -20.26 -38.87 -8.66
CA LYS A 48 -21.70 -38.75 -8.88
C LYS A 48 -21.98 -38.00 -10.16
N THR A 49 -22.78 -38.60 -11.04
CA THR A 49 -23.24 -37.93 -12.26
C THR A 49 -24.52 -37.15 -11.97
N TRP A 50 -24.49 -35.86 -12.26
CA TRP A 50 -25.65 -34.98 -12.09
C TRP A 50 -25.73 -34.00 -13.25
N ARG A 51 -26.92 -33.89 -13.86
CA ARG A 51 -27.19 -32.98 -15.01
C ARG A 51 -26.14 -33.09 -16.12
N GLY A 52 -25.76 -34.32 -16.46
CA GLY A 52 -24.78 -34.61 -17.52
C GLY A 52 -23.32 -34.32 -17.19
N THR A 53 -22.99 -33.99 -15.92
CA THR A 53 -21.60 -33.82 -15.47
C THR A 53 -21.27 -34.85 -14.41
N GLU A 54 -20.12 -35.50 -14.54
CA GLU A 54 -19.57 -36.38 -13.52
C GLU A 54 -18.75 -35.56 -12.51
N TYR A 55 -19.27 -35.42 -11.30
CA TYR A 55 -18.60 -34.78 -10.18
C TYR A 55 -17.73 -35.80 -9.46
N ARG A 56 -16.43 -35.55 -9.35
CA ARG A 56 -15.44 -36.44 -8.72
C ARG A 56 -14.81 -35.78 -7.50
N LEU A 57 -14.60 -36.57 -6.47
CA LEU A 57 -13.70 -36.26 -5.36
C LEU A 57 -12.57 -37.29 -5.40
N SER A 58 -11.34 -36.83 -5.63
CA SER A 58 -10.17 -37.68 -5.86
C SER A 58 -9.18 -37.63 -4.69
N LEU A 59 -8.34 -38.65 -4.57
CA LEU A 59 -7.50 -38.86 -3.38
C LEU A 59 -6.48 -37.75 -3.13
N VAL A 60 -5.91 -37.15 -4.18
CA VAL A 60 -4.86 -36.13 -4.05
C VAL A 60 -5.50 -34.74 -4.03
N PRO A 61 -5.49 -34.01 -2.90
CA PRO A 61 -6.17 -32.72 -2.77
C PRO A 61 -5.35 -31.55 -3.35
N LEU A 62 -4.48 -31.78 -4.32
CA LEU A 62 -3.59 -30.74 -4.88
C LEU A 62 -4.18 -30.10 -6.12
N GLY A 63 -5.46 -29.71 -6.09
CA GLY A 63 -6.11 -28.96 -7.17
C GLY A 63 -7.42 -29.57 -7.63
N GLY A 64 -7.69 -29.50 -8.93
CA GLY A 64 -8.90 -29.99 -9.58
C GLY A 64 -8.82 -29.74 -11.09
N TYR A 65 -9.82 -30.22 -11.83
CA TYR A 65 -9.92 -29.91 -13.26
C TYR A 65 -11.37 -30.00 -13.74
N ILE A 66 -11.67 -29.24 -14.78
CA ILE A 66 -12.89 -29.33 -15.58
C ILE A 66 -12.60 -29.93 -16.95
N LYS A 67 -13.51 -30.76 -17.47
CA LYS A 67 -13.46 -31.23 -18.86
C LYS A 67 -14.71 -30.76 -19.59
N MET A 68 -14.55 -29.79 -20.49
CA MET A 68 -15.64 -29.27 -21.31
C MET A 68 -15.70 -29.98 -22.66
N THR A 69 -16.90 -30.23 -23.17
CA THR A 69 -17.02 -30.84 -24.49
C THR A 69 -16.47 -29.89 -25.56
N GLY A 70 -15.71 -30.44 -26.51
CA GLY A 70 -15.13 -29.68 -27.63
C GLY A 70 -13.83 -28.97 -27.30
N GLU A 71 -13.32 -29.05 -26.07
CA GLU A 71 -11.98 -28.62 -25.71
C GLU A 71 -10.99 -29.75 -26.04
N ASN A 72 -10.13 -29.53 -27.05
CA ASN A 72 -9.12 -30.51 -27.46
C ASN A 72 -7.88 -30.41 -26.55
N GLU A 73 -8.05 -30.69 -25.25
CA GLU A 73 -6.92 -30.95 -24.37
C GLU A 73 -7.02 -32.37 -23.80
N PRO A 74 -5.89 -33.11 -23.71
CA PRO A 74 -5.85 -34.36 -22.99
C PRO A 74 -6.01 -34.05 -21.50
N ALA A 75 -7.24 -34.07 -21.00
CA ALA A 75 -7.51 -33.99 -19.58
C ALA A 75 -6.65 -35.04 -18.85
N ALA A 76 -5.91 -34.62 -17.83
CA ALA A 76 -5.02 -35.47 -17.02
C ALA A 76 -5.81 -36.46 -16.13
N GLY A 77 -6.64 -37.29 -16.75
CA GLY A 77 -7.50 -38.26 -16.09
C GLY A 77 -7.91 -39.40 -17.03
N PRO A 78 -8.36 -40.55 -16.48
CA PRO A 78 -8.72 -41.71 -17.26
C PRO A 78 -9.85 -41.40 -18.25
N ALA A 79 -9.72 -41.94 -19.47
CA ALA A 79 -10.73 -41.84 -20.52
C ALA A 79 -12.07 -42.40 -20.02
N THR A 80 -13.14 -41.63 -20.17
CA THR A 80 -14.51 -42.06 -19.87
C THR A 80 -15.25 -42.38 -21.16
N ASP A 81 -15.87 -43.55 -21.20
CA ASP A 81 -16.83 -43.94 -22.23
C ASP A 81 -18.14 -43.16 -22.03
N GLN A 82 -18.37 -42.10 -22.81
CA GLN A 82 -19.63 -41.36 -22.83
C GLN A 82 -20.10 -41.01 -24.25
N PRO A 83 -21.42 -40.86 -24.47
CA PRO A 83 -22.03 -40.73 -25.79
C PRO A 83 -21.62 -39.45 -26.52
N ALA A 84 -21.56 -39.53 -27.86
CA ALA A 84 -21.27 -38.40 -28.73
C ALA A 84 -22.27 -37.24 -28.54
N THR A 85 -21.75 -36.08 -28.16
CA THR A 85 -22.51 -34.84 -27.92
C THR A 85 -23.04 -34.25 -29.24
N PRO A 86 -24.22 -33.59 -29.24
CA PRO A 86 -24.74 -32.91 -30.43
C PRO A 86 -23.75 -31.86 -31.00
N PRO A 87 -23.58 -31.79 -32.34
CA PRO A 87 -22.73 -30.79 -32.99
C PRO A 87 -23.14 -29.35 -32.61
N GLY A 88 -22.18 -28.45 -32.44
CA GLY A 88 -22.44 -27.02 -32.24
C GLY A 88 -22.67 -26.58 -30.79
N THR A 89 -22.49 -27.48 -29.81
CA THR A 89 -22.68 -27.18 -28.39
C THR A 89 -21.38 -27.10 -27.59
N GLY A 90 -20.25 -27.48 -28.20
CA GLY A 90 -18.96 -27.53 -27.53
C GLY A 90 -18.38 -26.14 -27.24
N PHE A 91 -17.41 -26.07 -26.34
CA PHE A 91 -16.69 -24.83 -26.01
C PHE A 91 -16.14 -24.15 -27.26
N ASN A 92 -15.54 -24.93 -28.17
CA ASN A 92 -14.96 -24.44 -29.41
C ASN A 92 -15.98 -23.92 -30.43
N ASP A 93 -17.25 -24.28 -30.30
CA ASP A 93 -18.34 -23.80 -31.18
C ASP A 93 -18.90 -22.45 -30.73
N LYS A 94 -18.61 -22.01 -29.50
CA LYS A 94 -19.15 -20.77 -28.93
C LYS A 94 -18.46 -19.52 -29.50
N PRO A 95 -19.17 -18.37 -29.56
CA PRO A 95 -18.57 -17.12 -29.98
C PRO A 95 -17.49 -16.64 -28.98
N LEU A 96 -16.54 -15.84 -29.47
CA LEU A 96 -15.38 -15.38 -28.69
C LEU A 96 -15.72 -14.75 -27.32
N PRO A 97 -16.76 -13.92 -27.16
CA PRO A 97 -17.09 -13.34 -25.86
C PRO A 97 -17.47 -14.39 -24.81
N VAL A 98 -18.13 -15.47 -25.23
CA VAL A 98 -18.52 -16.57 -24.33
C VAL A 98 -17.29 -17.36 -23.90
N LYS A 99 -16.39 -17.66 -24.84
CA LYS A 99 -15.12 -18.33 -24.53
C LYS A 99 -14.29 -17.50 -23.56
N ALA A 100 -14.15 -16.21 -23.83
CA ALA A 100 -13.43 -15.27 -22.97
C ALA A 100 -14.06 -15.20 -21.56
N ALA A 101 -15.39 -15.16 -21.46
CA ALA A 101 -16.09 -15.15 -20.17
C ALA A 101 -15.85 -16.44 -19.38
N VAL A 102 -15.90 -17.61 -20.03
CA VAL A 102 -15.61 -18.90 -19.38
C VAL A 102 -14.16 -18.95 -18.89
N ILE A 103 -13.19 -18.55 -19.71
CA ILE A 103 -11.76 -18.53 -19.33
C ILE A 103 -11.51 -17.52 -18.18
N ALA A 104 -12.16 -16.36 -18.20
CA ALA A 104 -12.01 -15.37 -17.14
C ALA A 104 -12.72 -15.77 -15.83
N ALA A 105 -13.71 -16.67 -15.89
CA ALA A 105 -14.53 -17.04 -14.75
C ALA A 105 -13.71 -17.63 -13.59
N GLY A 106 -12.68 -18.43 -13.89
CA GLY A 106 -11.79 -19.00 -12.88
C GLY A 106 -11.07 -17.92 -12.06
N PRO A 107 -10.24 -17.05 -12.68
CA PRO A 107 -9.59 -15.94 -11.98
C PRO A 107 -10.57 -15.03 -11.23
N VAL A 108 -11.72 -14.70 -11.84
CA VAL A 108 -12.74 -13.85 -11.20
C VAL A 108 -13.33 -14.52 -9.97
N SER A 109 -13.57 -15.83 -9.99
CA SER A 109 -14.08 -16.56 -8.82
C SER A 109 -13.10 -16.53 -7.64
N ASN A 110 -11.79 -16.55 -7.89
CA ASN A 110 -10.78 -16.40 -6.84
C ASN A 110 -10.70 -14.97 -6.29
N LEU A 111 -10.89 -13.95 -7.13
CA LEU A 111 -11.01 -12.57 -6.66
C LEU A 111 -12.25 -12.39 -5.76
N LEU A 112 -13.38 -12.96 -6.16
CA LEU A 112 -14.60 -12.97 -5.35
C LEU A 112 -14.40 -13.74 -4.03
N LEU A 113 -13.76 -14.90 -4.07
CA LEU A 113 -13.41 -15.65 -2.88
C LEU A 113 -12.53 -14.81 -1.94
N GLY A 114 -11.49 -14.16 -2.46
CA GLY A 114 -10.63 -13.27 -1.69
C GLY A 114 -11.41 -12.13 -1.04
N PHE A 115 -12.29 -11.47 -1.79
CA PHE A 115 -13.16 -10.42 -1.27
C PHE A 115 -14.06 -10.93 -0.14
N VAL A 116 -14.71 -12.10 -0.32
CA VAL A 116 -15.58 -12.70 0.71
C VAL A 116 -14.77 -13.08 1.95
N LEU A 117 -13.64 -13.76 1.78
CA LEU A 117 -12.77 -14.17 2.89
C LEU A 117 -12.25 -12.97 3.67
N LEU A 118 -11.78 -11.92 2.98
CA LEU A 118 -11.35 -10.68 3.62
C LEU A 118 -12.52 -9.97 4.32
N SER A 119 -13.69 -9.89 3.69
CA SER A 119 -14.87 -9.26 4.28
C SER A 119 -15.33 -9.98 5.55
N VAL A 120 -15.37 -11.32 5.54
CA VAL A 120 -15.70 -12.13 6.72
C VAL A 120 -14.63 -11.97 7.80
N MET A 121 -13.35 -12.00 7.42
CA MET A 121 -12.25 -11.81 8.36
C MET A 121 -12.33 -10.43 9.05
N PHE A 122 -12.48 -9.34 8.30
CA PHE A 122 -12.62 -8.00 8.88
C PHE A 122 -13.95 -7.82 9.60
N GLY A 123 -15.03 -8.47 9.18
CA GLY A 123 -16.33 -8.42 9.84
C GLY A 123 -16.33 -9.11 11.21
N ILE A 124 -15.62 -10.24 11.35
CA ILE A 124 -15.53 -11.00 12.61
C ILE A 124 -14.46 -10.44 13.53
N PHE A 125 -13.26 -10.17 13.01
CA PHE A 125 -12.09 -9.79 13.81
C PHE A 125 -11.86 -8.28 13.90
N GLY A 126 -12.59 -7.47 13.14
CA GLY A 126 -12.38 -6.03 13.04
C GLY A 126 -11.07 -5.69 12.32
N MET A 127 -10.81 -4.38 12.22
CA MET A 127 -9.49 -3.86 11.85
C MET A 127 -8.61 -3.88 13.10
N ARG A 128 -7.55 -4.70 13.10
CA ARG A 128 -6.56 -4.69 14.19
C ARG A 128 -5.61 -3.53 14.00
N TYR A 129 -5.87 -2.46 14.73
CA TYR A 129 -4.98 -1.31 14.79
C TYR A 129 -3.81 -1.58 15.74
N ILE A 130 -2.60 -1.13 15.36
CA ILE A 130 -1.47 -1.08 16.28
C ILE A 130 -1.77 0.02 17.29
N ALA A 131 -1.98 -0.39 18.53
CA ALA A 131 -2.30 0.53 19.62
C ALA A 131 -1.16 1.56 19.79
N PRO A 132 -1.47 2.87 19.91
CA PRO A 132 -0.47 3.92 20.03
C PRO A 132 0.13 3.94 21.45
N VAL A 133 0.97 2.95 21.75
CA VAL A 133 1.77 2.91 22.98
C VAL A 133 3.04 3.73 22.76
N VAL A 134 3.31 4.67 23.66
CA VAL A 134 4.42 5.62 23.52
C VAL A 134 5.56 5.34 24.48
N GLU A 135 6.76 5.71 24.05
CA GLU A 135 7.98 5.71 24.85
C GLU A 135 8.68 7.06 24.64
N PRO A 136 8.38 8.06 25.50
CA PRO A 136 9.00 9.37 25.36
C PRO A 136 10.49 9.30 25.69
N ALA A 137 11.30 10.02 24.92
CA ALA A 137 12.73 10.15 25.24
C ALA A 137 12.91 10.84 26.61
N PRO A 138 13.90 10.44 27.43
CA PRO A 138 14.07 10.92 28.80
C PRO A 138 14.09 12.45 29.00
N ASP A 139 14.60 13.19 28.01
CA ASP A 139 14.70 14.66 28.03
C ASP A 139 13.76 15.34 27.01
N SER A 140 12.68 14.66 26.63
CA SER A 140 11.73 15.20 25.68
C SER A 140 10.70 16.11 26.37
N PRO A 141 10.16 17.12 25.65
CA PRO A 141 9.04 17.93 26.16
C PRO A 141 7.80 17.10 26.53
N ALA A 142 7.66 15.90 25.93
CA ALA A 142 6.64 14.92 26.29
C ALA A 142 6.89 14.25 27.64
N ALA A 143 8.14 13.85 27.93
CA ALA A 143 8.51 13.31 29.24
C ALA A 143 8.38 14.36 30.35
N GLU A 144 8.80 15.60 30.08
CA GLU A 144 8.63 16.74 31.01
C GLU A 144 7.16 17.05 31.30
N ALA A 145 6.28 16.90 30.29
CA ALA A 145 4.84 17.03 30.45
C ALA A 145 4.18 15.83 31.16
N GLY A 146 4.96 14.84 31.59
CA GLY A 146 4.51 13.73 32.42
C GLY A 146 4.05 12.49 31.64
N LEU A 147 4.29 12.43 30.32
CA LEU A 147 4.11 11.21 29.52
C LEU A 147 5.15 10.17 29.95
N ARG A 148 4.77 8.88 29.99
CA ARG A 148 5.65 7.79 30.45
C ARG A 148 5.67 6.64 29.44
N SER A 149 6.75 5.86 29.47
CA SER A 149 6.84 4.64 28.68
C SER A 149 5.72 3.66 29.08
N GLY A 150 5.02 3.12 28.07
CA GLY A 150 3.88 2.23 28.26
C GLY A 150 2.51 2.93 28.34
N ASP A 151 2.47 4.25 28.29
CA ASP A 151 1.21 4.98 28.16
C ASP A 151 0.53 4.62 26.82
N LEU A 152 -0.76 4.30 26.87
CA LEU A 152 -1.57 4.12 25.66
C LEU A 152 -2.31 5.42 25.36
N ILE A 153 -2.06 6.03 24.21
CA ILE A 153 -2.83 7.20 23.77
C ILE A 153 -4.27 6.76 23.43
N LEU A 154 -5.26 7.39 24.06
CA LEU A 154 -6.68 7.18 23.81
C LEU A 154 -7.28 8.30 22.94
N ALA A 155 -6.84 9.54 23.17
CA ALA A 155 -7.32 10.71 22.45
C ALA A 155 -6.23 11.78 22.33
N ALA A 156 -6.31 12.61 21.30
CA ALA A 156 -5.43 13.75 21.06
C ALA A 156 -6.23 14.92 20.48
N GLY A 157 -6.21 16.08 21.16
CA GLY A 157 -6.97 17.26 20.76
C GLY A 157 -8.50 17.06 20.84
N GLY A 158 -8.96 16.22 21.78
CA GLY A 158 -10.38 15.89 21.96
C GLY A 158 -10.91 14.75 21.09
N ASP A 159 -10.17 14.33 20.06
CA ASP A 159 -10.56 13.26 19.15
C ASP A 159 -9.96 11.91 19.54
N THR A 160 -10.69 10.82 19.30
CA THR A 160 -10.21 9.46 19.58
C THR A 160 -9.05 9.10 18.65
N VAL A 161 -8.02 8.45 19.20
CA VAL A 161 -6.84 7.99 18.48
C VAL A 161 -6.81 6.46 18.49
N PRO A 162 -7.31 5.78 17.44
CA PRO A 162 -7.39 4.33 17.40
C PRO A 162 -6.05 3.66 17.07
N ASP A 163 -5.13 4.39 16.43
CA ASP A 163 -3.86 3.87 15.94
C ASP A 163 -2.74 4.92 15.95
N PHE A 164 -1.51 4.46 15.72
CA PHE A 164 -0.32 5.32 15.67
C PHE A 164 -0.34 6.29 14.47
N ALA A 165 -0.93 5.93 13.34
CA ALA A 165 -1.01 6.81 12.16
C ALA A 165 -1.91 8.04 12.41
N THR A 166 -3.04 7.83 13.07
CA THR A 166 -3.94 8.90 13.53
C THR A 166 -3.20 9.76 14.55
N PHE A 167 -2.45 9.15 15.47
CA PHE A 167 -1.66 9.90 16.44
C PHE A 167 -0.63 10.82 15.76
N GLU A 168 0.12 10.30 14.79
CA GLU A 168 1.11 11.08 14.00
C GLU A 168 0.46 12.26 13.27
N ASP A 169 -0.70 12.07 12.62
CA ASP A 169 -1.43 13.15 11.96
C ASP A 169 -1.83 14.26 12.95
N ARG A 170 -2.35 13.88 14.13
CA ARG A 170 -2.70 14.86 15.17
C ARG A 170 -1.50 15.61 15.70
N LEU A 171 -0.40 14.89 15.90
CA LEU A 171 0.85 15.45 16.39
C LEU A 171 1.48 16.42 15.37
N ALA A 172 1.43 16.08 14.08
CA ALA A 172 1.90 16.95 13.00
C ALA A 172 1.06 18.24 12.88
N ARG A 173 -0.26 18.17 13.07
CA ARG A 173 -1.15 19.35 13.07
C ARG A 173 -0.94 20.27 14.27
N ALA A 174 -0.52 19.72 15.40
CA ALA A 174 -0.26 20.48 16.63
C ALA A 174 1.19 21.01 16.73
N ALA A 175 2.01 20.80 15.70
CA ALA A 175 3.41 21.21 15.69
C ALA A 175 3.59 22.71 15.98
N GLY A 176 4.53 23.04 16.87
CA GLY A 176 4.77 24.40 17.34
C GLY A 176 3.83 24.86 18.45
N GLY A 177 2.89 24.02 18.89
CA GLY A 177 1.90 24.33 19.92
C GLY A 177 1.89 23.33 21.07
N ARG A 178 0.70 23.10 21.62
CA ARG A 178 0.42 22.09 22.64
C ARG A 178 -0.65 21.15 22.15
N LEU A 179 -0.57 19.90 22.55
CA LEU A 179 -1.55 18.87 22.25
C LEU A 179 -2.04 18.23 23.54
N ASP A 180 -3.33 18.34 23.78
CA ASP A 180 -3.97 17.68 24.92
C ASP A 180 -4.17 16.20 24.59
N LEU A 181 -3.56 15.33 25.38
CA LEU A 181 -3.58 13.88 25.24
C LEU A 181 -4.36 13.26 26.39
N ALA A 182 -5.27 12.37 26.06
CA ALA A 182 -5.81 11.42 27.02
C ALA A 182 -5.05 10.11 26.89
N VAL A 183 -4.44 9.65 27.98
CA VAL A 183 -3.66 8.41 28.01
C VAL A 183 -4.22 7.43 29.02
N ARG A 184 -4.02 6.14 28.79
CA ARG A 184 -4.27 5.08 29.76
C ARG A 184 -2.95 4.63 30.37
N ARG A 185 -2.84 4.76 31.69
CA ARG A 185 -1.70 4.32 32.51
C ARG A 185 -2.24 3.51 33.68
N ASP A 186 -1.73 2.29 33.86
CA ASP A 186 -2.15 1.39 34.95
C ASP A 186 -3.69 1.21 35.07
N GLY A 187 -4.39 1.26 33.94
CA GLY A 187 -5.85 1.14 33.85
C GLY A 187 -6.63 2.44 34.10
N ALA A 188 -5.99 3.51 34.57
CA ALA A 188 -6.61 4.82 34.75
C ALA A 188 -6.45 5.72 33.51
N ARG A 189 -7.43 6.59 33.26
CA ARG A 189 -7.35 7.64 32.24
C ARG A 189 -6.72 8.89 32.83
N ILE A 190 -5.67 9.38 32.19
CA ILE A 190 -4.92 10.58 32.59
C ILE A 190 -4.95 11.57 31.43
N GLU A 191 -5.27 12.83 31.71
CA GLU A 191 -5.22 13.92 30.73
C GLU A 191 -3.89 14.68 30.91
N LEU A 192 -3.15 14.88 29.81
CA LEU A 192 -1.84 15.53 29.77
C LEU A 192 -1.85 16.59 28.68
N SER A 193 -1.38 17.80 28.97
CA SER A 193 -1.14 18.80 27.92
C SER A 193 0.33 18.76 27.54
N VAL A 194 0.65 18.23 26.36
CA VAL A 194 2.04 18.00 25.93
C VAL A 194 2.49 19.08 24.94
N PRO A 195 3.60 19.79 25.18
CA PRO A 195 4.19 20.68 24.19
C PRO A 195 4.71 19.86 23.00
N VAL A 196 4.39 20.33 21.79
CA VAL A 196 4.74 19.68 20.52
C VAL A 196 5.77 20.54 19.81
N PRO A 197 7.07 20.18 19.85
CA PRO A 197 8.09 21.00 19.22
C PRO A 197 7.85 21.10 17.71
N PRO A 198 8.15 22.26 17.09
CA PRO A 198 8.00 22.44 15.64
C PRO A 198 8.98 21.55 14.84
N ASP A 199 10.11 21.14 15.44
CA ASP A 199 11.21 20.38 14.80
C ASP A 199 11.43 18.98 15.40
N THR A 200 10.54 18.04 15.10
CA THR A 200 10.53 16.65 15.57
C THR A 200 10.59 15.67 14.41
N TRP A 201 10.86 14.38 14.65
CA TRP A 201 11.01 13.38 13.59
C TRP A 201 9.80 13.27 12.63
N TYR A 202 8.58 13.59 13.09
CA TYR A 202 7.36 13.63 12.27
C TYR A 202 7.15 14.97 11.54
N THR A 203 7.87 16.04 11.90
CA THR A 203 7.96 17.27 11.07
C THR A 203 9.23 17.32 10.22
N ARG A 204 10.29 16.58 10.58
CA ARG A 204 11.59 16.44 9.86
C ARG A 204 11.49 15.67 8.54
N THR A 205 10.37 15.04 8.24
CA THR A 205 10.04 14.61 6.86
C THR A 205 9.89 15.81 5.90
N ARG A 206 9.88 17.05 6.40
CA ARG A 206 10.09 18.25 5.60
C ARG A 206 11.58 18.36 5.23
N ILE A 207 11.88 17.98 3.99
CA ILE A 207 13.20 18.24 3.38
C ILE A 207 13.48 19.74 3.54
N ARG A 208 14.59 20.12 4.20
CA ARG A 208 14.95 21.54 4.36
C ARG A 208 15.19 22.18 2.98
N PRO A 209 14.89 23.48 2.81
CA PRO A 209 15.08 24.20 1.54
C PRO A 209 16.57 24.52 1.27
N VAL A 210 17.43 23.51 1.29
CA VAL A 210 18.88 23.63 1.01
C VAL A 210 19.15 23.12 -0.40
N VAL A 211 19.83 23.94 -1.19
CA VAL A 211 20.18 23.61 -2.58
C VAL A 211 21.24 22.51 -2.60
N GLY A 212 20.91 21.34 -3.17
CA GLY A 212 21.84 20.24 -3.36
C GLY A 212 22.50 20.23 -4.74
N HIS A 213 21.78 20.70 -5.75
CA HIS A 213 22.30 20.82 -7.11
C HIS A 213 21.56 21.92 -7.87
N VAL A 214 22.29 22.64 -8.72
CA VAL A 214 21.77 23.69 -9.62
C VAL A 214 22.00 23.24 -11.06
N GLN A 215 20.95 23.18 -11.86
CA GLN A 215 21.05 22.80 -13.26
C GLN A 215 21.68 23.93 -14.08
N PRO A 216 22.76 23.68 -14.85
CA PRO A 216 23.36 24.70 -15.71
C PRO A 216 22.36 25.27 -16.73
N GLY A 217 22.38 26.59 -16.91
CA GLY A 217 21.47 27.32 -17.81
C GLY A 217 20.03 27.42 -17.30
N SER A 218 19.75 27.03 -16.05
CA SER A 218 18.43 27.17 -15.44
C SER A 218 18.16 28.59 -14.93
N PRO A 219 16.89 28.93 -14.61
CA PRO A 219 16.58 30.17 -13.92
C PRO A 219 17.30 30.35 -12.58
N ALA A 220 17.55 29.26 -11.85
CA ALA A 220 18.33 29.29 -10.62
C ALA A 220 19.80 29.63 -10.85
N ASP A 221 20.40 29.00 -11.85
CA ASP A 221 21.78 29.27 -12.28
C ASP A 221 21.93 30.73 -12.71
N SER A 222 20.98 31.22 -13.51
CA SER A 222 20.93 32.63 -13.95
C SER A 222 20.73 33.61 -12.80
N ALA A 223 20.03 33.20 -11.74
CA ALA A 223 19.82 33.98 -10.52
C ALA A 223 21.03 33.94 -9.58
N GLY A 224 22.03 33.10 -9.86
CA GLY A 224 23.24 32.96 -9.05
C GLY A 224 23.08 32.08 -7.81
N LEU A 225 22.07 31.20 -7.76
CA LEU A 225 21.95 30.18 -6.72
C LEU A 225 23.12 29.20 -6.82
N GLN A 226 23.62 28.78 -5.66
CA GLN A 226 24.76 27.87 -5.52
C GLN A 226 24.38 26.66 -4.65
N VAL A 227 25.16 25.60 -4.76
CA VAL A 227 25.06 24.45 -3.86
C VAL A 227 25.30 24.93 -2.43
N ASP A 228 24.54 24.37 -1.48
CA ASP A 228 24.52 24.70 -0.05
C ASP A 228 23.88 26.03 0.34
N ASP A 229 23.36 26.81 -0.62
CA ASP A 229 22.46 27.92 -0.30
C ASP A 229 21.23 27.41 0.47
N SER A 230 20.96 28.02 1.62
CA SER A 230 19.74 27.76 2.40
C SER A 230 18.70 28.81 2.08
N ILE A 231 17.60 28.42 1.44
CA ILE A 231 16.56 29.35 1.01
C ILE A 231 15.55 29.52 2.14
N ILE A 232 15.58 30.69 2.79
CA ILE A 232 14.78 30.97 3.99
C ILE A 232 13.47 31.70 3.70
N SER A 233 13.34 32.36 2.55
CA SER A 233 12.09 33.04 2.17
C SER A 233 11.89 33.09 0.65
N ALA A 234 10.62 33.13 0.22
CA ALA A 234 10.23 33.47 -1.15
C ALA A 234 9.12 34.53 -1.14
N ASN A 235 9.32 35.64 -1.86
CA ASN A 235 8.41 36.79 -1.92
C ASN A 235 8.00 37.31 -0.53
N GLY A 236 8.95 37.38 0.40
CA GLY A 236 8.71 37.81 1.79
C GLY A 236 7.99 36.78 2.67
N LYS A 237 7.61 35.61 2.14
CA LYS A 237 7.05 34.50 2.93
C LYS A 237 8.16 33.55 3.36
N ALA A 238 8.27 33.29 4.66
CA ALA A 238 9.20 32.30 5.20
C ALA A 238 8.93 30.91 4.61
N LEU A 239 10.01 30.20 4.27
CA LEU A 239 9.97 28.83 3.78
C LEU A 239 10.47 27.89 4.86
N GLU A 240 9.67 26.88 5.21
CA GLU A 240 10.02 25.87 6.21
C GLU A 240 10.50 24.57 5.55
N SER A 241 10.18 24.37 4.27
CA SER A 241 10.46 23.14 3.55
C SER A 241 10.76 23.33 2.06
N TRP A 242 11.41 22.33 1.48
CA TRP A 242 11.59 22.18 0.03
C TRP A 242 10.24 22.14 -0.69
N HIS A 243 9.20 21.60 -0.06
CA HIS A 243 7.85 21.61 -0.65
C HIS A 243 7.33 23.04 -0.81
N ASP A 244 7.55 23.91 0.18
CA ASP A 244 7.12 25.32 0.13
C ASP A 244 7.83 26.06 -1.01
N LEU A 245 9.13 25.81 -1.19
CA LEU A 245 9.91 26.33 -2.31
C LEU A 245 9.35 25.85 -3.66
N VAL A 246 9.04 24.56 -3.77
CA VAL A 246 8.46 23.96 -4.98
C VAL A 246 7.10 24.61 -5.29
N GLN A 247 6.25 24.80 -4.28
CA GLN A 247 4.94 25.45 -4.47
C GLN A 247 5.10 26.90 -4.91
N ALA A 248 5.90 27.71 -4.21
CA ALA A 248 6.15 29.11 -4.55
C ALA A 248 6.65 29.27 -6.00
N THR A 249 7.53 28.35 -6.44
CA THR A 249 8.05 28.28 -7.80
C THR A 249 6.97 27.87 -8.81
N ARG A 250 6.25 26.77 -8.54
CA ARG A 250 5.22 26.22 -9.45
C ARG A 250 4.11 27.23 -9.71
N THR A 251 3.70 28.00 -8.70
CA THR A 251 2.65 29.03 -8.80
C THR A 251 3.11 30.35 -9.44
N SER A 252 4.39 30.47 -9.81
CA SER A 252 4.98 31.69 -10.38
C SER A 252 5.59 31.48 -11.78
N PRO A 253 4.89 30.84 -12.74
CA PRO A 253 5.45 30.59 -14.07
C PRO A 253 5.69 31.91 -14.82
N GLY A 254 6.94 32.19 -15.18
CA GLY A 254 7.34 33.41 -15.90
C GLY A 254 7.23 34.71 -15.08
N ARG A 255 6.97 34.62 -13.77
CA ARG A 255 6.92 35.77 -12.86
C ARG A 255 8.15 35.74 -11.93
N PRO A 256 8.80 36.89 -11.69
CA PRO A 256 9.95 36.92 -10.79
C PRO A 256 9.53 36.47 -9.38
N ILE A 257 10.38 35.65 -8.77
CA ILE A 257 10.33 35.28 -7.37
C ILE A 257 11.56 35.84 -6.69
N GLU A 258 11.36 36.59 -5.62
CA GLU A 258 12.44 37.07 -4.75
C GLU A 258 12.76 36.00 -3.72
N LEU A 259 13.99 35.52 -3.69
CA LEU A 259 14.45 34.49 -2.78
C LEU A 259 15.42 35.11 -1.78
N THR A 260 15.12 35.01 -0.49
CA THR A 260 16.10 35.30 0.56
C THR A 260 16.83 34.00 0.88
N ILE A 261 18.15 34.01 0.74
CA ILE A 261 19.02 32.88 1.01
C ILE A 261 20.02 33.19 2.12
N LEU A 262 20.56 32.16 2.74
CA LEU A 262 21.77 32.20 3.54
C LEU A 262 22.88 31.47 2.78
N ARG A 263 23.98 32.18 2.52
CA ARG A 263 25.22 31.63 1.97
C ARG A 263 26.34 31.94 2.96
N GLU A 264 26.98 30.89 3.49
CA GLU A 264 28.00 31.05 4.55
C GLU A 264 27.52 31.97 5.69
N ASP A 265 26.28 31.74 6.15
CA ASP A 265 25.58 32.51 7.19
C ASP A 265 25.31 34.00 6.87
N SER A 266 25.64 34.45 5.66
CA SER A 266 25.30 35.80 5.19
C SER A 266 23.97 35.80 4.43
N PRO A 267 23.03 36.71 4.74
CA PRO A 267 21.78 36.82 3.99
C PRO A 267 22.00 37.51 2.64
N LEU A 268 21.54 36.88 1.56
CA LEU A 268 21.48 37.46 0.22
C LEU A 268 20.05 37.41 -0.31
N VAL A 269 19.70 38.39 -1.14
CA VAL A 269 18.44 38.42 -1.87
C VAL A 269 18.73 38.19 -3.34
N LEU A 270 18.15 37.14 -3.91
CA LEU A 270 18.27 36.78 -5.32
C LEU A 270 16.89 36.89 -5.99
N SER A 271 16.87 37.25 -7.28
CA SER A 271 15.64 37.26 -8.06
C SER A 271 15.74 36.22 -9.17
N ALA A 272 14.82 35.27 -9.18
CA ALA A 272 14.76 34.22 -10.19
C ALA A 272 13.42 34.28 -10.94
N VAL A 273 13.42 33.96 -12.22
CA VAL A 273 12.18 33.92 -13.02
C VAL A 273 11.91 32.46 -13.43
N PRO A 274 11.05 31.71 -12.72
CA PRO A 274 10.78 30.32 -13.02
C PRO A 274 10.34 30.12 -14.46
N LYS A 275 10.99 29.19 -15.17
CA LYS A 275 10.65 28.87 -16.55
C LYS A 275 9.26 28.26 -16.59
N ALA A 276 8.38 28.82 -17.40
CA ALA A 276 7.05 28.27 -17.60
C ALA A 276 7.13 26.99 -18.44
N VAL A 277 6.66 25.88 -17.88
CA VAL A 277 6.56 24.59 -18.54
C VAL A 277 5.15 24.03 -18.39
N ARG A 278 4.80 23.06 -19.21
CA ARG A 278 3.54 22.33 -19.07
C ARG A 278 3.82 21.05 -18.27
N ASP A 279 3.02 20.79 -17.25
CA ASP A 279 3.13 19.58 -16.44
C ASP A 279 2.49 18.41 -17.21
N ASP A 280 3.29 17.40 -17.58
CA ASP A 280 2.85 16.30 -18.45
C ASP A 280 1.72 15.44 -17.86
N ARG A 281 1.58 15.45 -16.52
CA ARG A 281 0.58 14.64 -15.80
C ARG A 281 -0.75 15.35 -15.66
N THR A 282 -0.73 16.67 -15.48
CA THR A 282 -1.93 17.49 -15.18
C THR A 282 -2.33 18.41 -16.33
N GLY A 283 -1.42 18.67 -17.28
CA GLY A 283 -1.62 19.61 -18.38
C GLY A 283 -1.51 21.08 -17.99
N GLU A 284 -1.31 21.40 -16.69
CA GLU A 284 -1.24 22.75 -16.14
C GLU A 284 0.08 23.45 -16.46
N LYS A 285 0.04 24.79 -16.51
CA LYS A 285 1.25 25.62 -16.68
C LYS A 285 1.89 25.88 -15.33
N VAL A 286 3.11 25.40 -15.13
CA VAL A 286 3.85 25.50 -13.86
C VAL A 286 5.23 26.12 -14.06
N GLY A 287 5.75 26.78 -13.02
CA GLY A 287 7.11 27.29 -13.00
C GLY A 287 8.14 26.22 -12.63
N GLN A 288 9.31 26.24 -13.26
CA GLN A 288 10.49 25.45 -12.91
C GLN A 288 11.70 26.35 -12.65
N LEU A 289 12.35 26.14 -11.51
CA LEU A 289 13.52 26.91 -11.07
C LEU A 289 14.84 26.24 -11.47
N GLY A 290 14.90 24.91 -11.54
CA GLY A 290 16.10 24.15 -11.94
C GLY A 290 17.07 23.80 -10.80
N VAL A 291 16.55 23.63 -9.58
CA VAL A 291 17.31 23.18 -8.41
C VAL A 291 16.74 21.88 -7.84
N SER A 292 17.57 21.08 -7.18
CA SER A 292 17.15 19.93 -6.38
C SER A 292 17.64 20.06 -4.94
N ALA A 293 16.93 19.38 -4.02
CA ALA A 293 17.25 19.43 -2.61
C ALA A 293 18.56 18.71 -2.30
N ARG A 294 19.29 19.20 -1.30
CA ARG A 294 20.37 18.46 -0.67
C ARG A 294 19.78 17.23 0.03
N THR A 295 20.00 16.05 -0.53
CA THR A 295 19.65 14.77 0.10
C THR A 295 20.88 14.29 0.84
N THR A 296 20.78 14.13 2.17
CA THR A 296 21.88 13.58 2.98
C THR A 296 21.62 12.09 3.15
N THR A 297 22.61 11.23 2.87
CA THR A 297 22.50 9.76 3.04
C THR A 297 22.06 9.34 4.46
N HIS A 298 22.25 10.20 5.47
CA HIS A 298 21.76 10.01 6.83
C HIS A 298 20.23 9.90 6.97
N ASP A 299 19.45 10.37 5.98
CA ASP A 299 17.99 10.34 6.05
C ASP A 299 17.39 8.97 5.61
N ILE A 300 18.21 8.08 5.04
CA ILE A 300 17.79 6.73 4.61
C ILE A 300 18.19 5.66 5.64
N GLU A 301 19.34 5.79 6.30
CA GLU A 301 19.82 4.77 7.26
C GLU A 301 18.99 4.73 8.57
N ALA A 302 18.31 5.82 8.94
CA ALA A 302 17.41 5.84 10.09
C ALA A 302 16.11 5.03 9.88
N ARG A 303 15.87 4.47 8.69
CA ARG A 303 14.62 3.75 8.34
C ARG A 303 14.65 2.24 8.51
N VAL A 304 15.78 1.63 8.86
CA VAL A 304 15.84 0.19 9.14
C VAL A 304 16.62 -0.04 10.43
N PRO A 305 15.95 -0.26 11.58
CA PRO A 305 16.69 -0.81 12.72
C PRO A 305 17.28 -2.16 12.29
N PRO A 306 18.56 -2.44 12.58
CA PRO A 306 19.11 -3.76 12.34
C PRO A 306 18.25 -4.76 13.10
N VAL A 307 17.75 -5.78 12.39
CA VAL A 307 17.16 -6.95 13.03
C VAL A 307 18.29 -7.62 13.83
N VAL A 308 18.42 -7.26 15.10
CA VAL A 308 19.28 -7.98 16.02
C VAL A 308 18.59 -9.32 16.24
N GLY A 309 19.06 -10.29 15.47
CA GLY A 309 18.67 -11.68 15.57
C GLY A 309 18.85 -12.19 17.00
N GLN A 310 17.89 -12.99 17.42
CA GLN A 310 17.96 -13.84 18.59
C GLN A 310 19.32 -14.54 18.68
N ALA A 311 20.07 -14.25 19.75
CA ALA A 311 21.21 -15.06 20.15
C ALA A 311 21.00 -15.54 21.60
N ARG A 312 20.35 -16.70 21.68
CA ARG A 312 20.63 -17.85 22.57
C ARG A 312 20.57 -17.65 24.09
N SER A 313 19.62 -18.37 24.69
CA SER A 313 19.72 -18.91 26.05
C SER A 313 20.98 -19.77 26.22
N GLY A 314 21.71 -19.55 27.30
CA GLY A 314 22.75 -20.44 27.79
C GLY A 314 23.31 -19.91 29.11
N GLY A 315 22.98 -20.61 30.20
CA GLY A 315 23.37 -20.30 31.58
C GLY A 315 22.40 -20.90 32.57
#